data_AF-A0A0U4WGV0-F1
#
_entry.id   AF-A0A0U4WGV0-F1
#
_cell.length_a   1.000
_cell.length_b   1.000
_cell.length_c   1.000
_cell.angle_alpha   90.00
_cell.angle_beta   90.00
_cell.angle_gamma   90.00
#
_symmetry.space_group_name_H-M   'P 1'
#
loop_
_entity.id
_entity.type
_entity.pdbx_description
1 polymer ?
#
loop_
_entity_poly.entity_id
_entity_poly.type
_entity_poly.pdbx_seq_one_letter_code
_entity_poly.pdbx_strand_id
1 'polypeptide(L)'
;MTTPKTAAERKADQRKREAERLAALGHQVMPFEMYQGTAQALDRLCAAGGFEQRAEVITMLIHAADKIAQRDMSRFIELMSAPSGK
;
A
#
# COMPACT_ATOMS: atom_id res chain seq x y z
N MET A 1 -34.04 30.33 9.24
CA MET A 1 -34.30 28.90 8.90
C MET A 1 -33.10 28.40 8.13
N THR A 2 -32.28 27.52 8.71
CA THR A 2 -31.16 26.88 7.98
C THR A 2 -31.71 25.76 7.11
N THR A 3 -31.62 25.94 5.80
CA THR A 3 -32.02 24.95 4.81
C THR A 3 -31.30 23.63 5.06
N PRO A 4 -31.99 22.47 5.05
CA PRO A 4 -31.36 21.18 5.30
C PRO A 4 -30.34 20.86 4.19
N LYS A 5 -29.14 20.41 4.59
CA LYS A 5 -28.06 20.05 3.66
C LYS A 5 -28.53 19.00 2.65
N THR A 6 -28.34 19.33 1.38
CA THR A 6 -28.55 18.45 0.24
C THR A 6 -27.70 17.18 0.34
N ALA A 7 -28.07 16.12 -0.37
CA ALA A 7 -27.30 14.87 -0.37
C ALA A 7 -25.87 15.07 -0.92
N ALA A 8 -25.69 16.02 -1.85
CA ALA A 8 -24.38 16.38 -2.39
C ALA A 8 -23.46 17.04 -1.35
N GLU A 9 -24.00 17.96 -0.54
CA GLU A 9 -23.25 18.61 0.56
C GLU A 9 -22.83 17.60 1.63
N ARG A 10 -23.71 16.64 1.96
CA ARG A 10 -23.39 15.56 2.90
C ARG A 10 -22.24 14.68 2.40
N LYS A 11 -22.24 14.33 1.11
CA LYS A 11 -21.17 13.53 0.49
C LYS A 11 -19.86 14.30 0.39
N ALA A 12 -19.91 15.61 0.15
CA ALA A 12 -18.73 16.47 0.15
C ALA A 12 -18.12 16.59 1.55
N ASP A 13 -18.93 16.81 2.58
CA ASP A 13 -18.49 16.84 3.98
C ASP A 13 -17.89 15.50 4.42
N GLN A 14 -18.49 14.38 3.99
CA GLN A 14 -17.95 13.04 4.28
C GLN A 14 -16.57 12.85 3.67
N ARG A 15 -16.40 13.16 2.38
CA ARG A 15 -15.09 13.08 1.70
C ARG A 15 -14.06 14.01 2.34
N LYS A 16 -14.48 15.21 2.77
CA LYS A 16 -13.60 16.15 3.47
C LYS A 16 -13.09 15.57 4.79
N ARG A 17 -13.98 15.02 5.61
CA ARG A 17 -13.63 14.38 6.90
C ARG A 17 -12.72 13.16 6.71
N GLU A 18 -12.99 12.37 5.68
CA GLU A 18 -12.17 11.21 5.34
C GLU A 18 -10.78 11.62 4.85
N ALA A 19 -10.70 12.63 3.98
CA ALA A 19 -9.43 13.20 3.54
C ALA A 19 -8.63 13.81 4.71
N GLU A 20 -9.29 14.53 5.62
CA GLU A 20 -8.67 15.07 6.84
C GLU A 20 -8.16 13.95 7.76
N ARG A 21 -8.95 12.88 7.95
CA ARG A 21 -8.53 11.71 8.73
C ARG A 21 -7.33 11.02 8.10
N LEU A 22 -7.37 10.78 6.78
CA LEU A 22 -6.27 10.16 6.05
C LEU A 22 -5.01 11.02 6.11
N ALA A 23 -5.13 12.34 5.93
CA ALA A 23 -4.01 13.26 6.06
C ALA A 23 -3.40 13.24 7.47
N ALA A 24 -4.22 13.20 8.52
CA ALA A 24 -3.75 13.08 9.91
C ALA A 24 -3.03 11.76 10.20
N LEU A 25 -3.38 10.69 9.48
CA LEU A 25 -2.70 9.38 9.54
C LEU A 25 -1.43 9.32 8.68
N GLY A 26 -1.05 10.43 8.03
CA GLY A 26 0.07 10.44 7.10
C GLY A 26 -0.18 9.59 5.86
N HIS A 27 -1.44 9.40 5.46
CA HIS A 27 -1.79 8.62 4.28
C HIS A 27 -1.12 9.19 3.04
N GLN A 28 -0.32 8.36 2.38
CA GLN A 28 0.32 8.69 1.12
C GLN A 28 -0.22 7.79 0.03
N VAL A 29 -0.57 8.39 -1.11
CA VAL A 29 -0.90 7.66 -2.34
C VAL A 29 0.31 7.71 -3.24
N MET A 30 0.81 6.52 -3.60
CA MET A 30 1.89 6.37 -4.58
C MET A 30 1.34 5.67 -5.82
N PRO A 31 1.23 6.35 -6.96
CA PRO A 31 0.96 5.69 -8.24
C PRO A 31 2.09 4.70 -8.55
N PHE A 32 1.74 3.47 -8.92
CA PHE A 32 2.71 2.41 -9.16
C PHE A 32 2.39 1.69 -10.47
N GLU A 33 3.31 1.77 -11.42
CA GLU A 33 3.24 1.04 -12.68
C GLU A 33 4.02 -0.28 -12.54
N MET A 34 3.43 -1.37 -13.02
CA MET A 34 4.00 -2.71 -12.92
C MET A 34 3.87 -3.45 -14.25
N TYR A 35 4.94 -4.10 -14.68
CA TYR A 35 4.88 -5.05 -15.78
C TYR A 35 4.03 -6.27 -15.39
N GLN A 36 3.47 -6.95 -16.39
CA GLN A 36 2.58 -8.10 -16.18
C GLN A 36 3.21 -9.19 -15.28
N GLY A 37 4.49 -9.49 -15.47
CA GLY A 37 5.19 -10.48 -14.65
C GLY A 37 5.25 -10.10 -13.16
N THR A 38 5.47 -8.82 -12.86
CA THR A 38 5.48 -8.29 -11.50
C THR A 38 4.09 -8.33 -10.88
N ALA A 39 3.05 -7.98 -11.65
CA ALA A 39 1.66 -8.07 -11.19
C ALA A 39 1.28 -9.52 -10.83
N GLN A 40 1.64 -10.48 -11.67
CA GLN A 40 1.40 -11.90 -11.41
C GLN A 40 2.18 -12.42 -10.20
N ALA A 41 3.42 -11.96 -10.01
CA ALA A 41 4.19 -12.30 -8.81
C ALA A 41 3.50 -11.79 -7.55
N LEU A 42 3.01 -10.56 -7.57
CA LEU A 42 2.26 -9.97 -6.47
C LEU A 42 0.96 -10.74 -6.18
N ASP A 43 0.22 -11.15 -7.21
CA ASP A 43 -0.99 -11.98 -7.04
C ASP A 43 -0.69 -13.34 -6.38
N ARG A 44 0.41 -13.99 -6.78
CA ARG A 44 0.85 -15.23 -6.13
C ARG A 44 1.19 -15.03 -4.66
N LEU A 45 1.84 -13.92 -4.32
CA LEU A 45 2.14 -13.57 -2.92
C LEU A 45 0.87 -13.25 -2.13
N CYS A 46 -0.12 -12.58 -2.73
CA CYS A 46 -1.43 -12.35 -2.11
C CYS A 46 -2.09 -13.68 -1.76
N ALA A 47 -2.19 -14.59 -2.74
CA ALA A 47 -2.81 -15.90 -2.55
C ALA A 47 -2.07 -16.75 -1.51
N ALA A 48 -0.73 -16.76 -1.54
CA ALA A 48 0.08 -17.54 -0.60
C ALA A 48 -0.03 -17.02 0.84
N GLY A 49 -0.17 -15.71 1.04
CA GLY A 49 -0.32 -15.10 2.36
C GLY A 49 -1.76 -14.95 2.84
N GLY A 50 -2.76 -15.29 2.02
CA GLY A 50 -4.18 -15.11 2.35
C GLY A 50 -4.61 -13.64 2.42
N PHE A 51 -3.96 -12.76 1.66
CA PHE A 51 -4.26 -11.32 1.67
C PHE A 51 -5.39 -10.99 0.68
N GLU A 52 -6.35 -10.18 1.11
CA GLU A 52 -7.46 -9.74 0.25
C GLU A 52 -7.07 -8.59 -0.68
N GLN A 53 -6.07 -7.78 -0.26
CA GLN A 53 -5.64 -6.60 -0.99
C GLN A 53 -4.14 -6.64 -1.28
N ARG A 54 -3.76 -6.35 -2.53
CA ARG A 54 -2.36 -6.21 -2.95
C ARG A 54 -1.57 -5.20 -2.11
N ALA A 55 -2.22 -4.12 -1.67
CA ALA A 55 -1.62 -3.09 -0.83
C ALA A 55 -1.12 -3.66 0.50
N GLU A 56 -1.86 -4.58 1.12
CA GLU A 56 -1.47 -5.21 2.40
C GLU A 56 -0.18 -6.01 2.23
N VAL A 57 -0.05 -6.76 1.14
CA VAL A 57 1.18 -7.50 0.82
C VAL A 57 2.36 -6.56 0.67
N ILE A 58 2.19 -5.47 -0.09
CA ILE A 58 3.25 -4.48 -0.31
C ILE A 58 3.68 -3.86 1.02
N THR A 59 2.73 -3.46 1.87
CA THR A 59 3.02 -2.91 3.20
C THR A 59 3.82 -3.90 4.04
N MET A 60 3.41 -5.16 4.08
CA MET A 60 4.10 -6.19 4.85
C MET A 60 5.51 -6.48 4.32
N LEU A 61 5.69 -6.53 3.00
CA LEU A 61 7.00 -6.69 2.36
C LEU A 61 7.94 -5.54 2.70
N ILE A 62 7.46 -4.28 2.62
CA ILE A 62 8.25 -3.10 2.96
C ILE A 62 8.70 -3.15 4.42
N HIS A 63 7.77 -3.42 5.35
CA HIS A 63 8.12 -3.51 6.77
C HIS A 63 9.05 -4.67 7.11
N ALA A 64 8.91 -5.82 6.44
CA ALA A 64 9.82 -6.94 6.61
C ALA A 64 11.23 -6.59 6.10
N ALA A 65 11.32 -5.98 4.92
CA ALA A 65 12.59 -5.57 4.33
C ALA A 65 13.29 -4.49 5.16
N ASP A 66 12.56 -3.50 5.67
CA ASP A 66 13.07 -2.46 6.57
C ASP A 66 13.60 -3.06 7.88
N LYS A 67 12.84 -3.98 8.52
CA LYS A 67 13.31 -4.71 9.70
C LYS A 67 14.59 -5.51 9.43
N ILE A 68 14.71 -6.13 8.26
CA ILE A 68 15.93 -6.82 7.85
C ILE A 68 17.08 -5.82 7.73
N ALA A 69 16.88 -4.71 7.02
CA ALA A 69 17.92 -3.70 6.80
C ALA A 69 18.41 -3.06 8.10
N GLN A 70 17.51 -2.77 9.04
CA GLN A 70 17.85 -2.23 10.36
C GLN A 70 18.69 -3.21 11.19
N ARG A 71 18.47 -4.52 11.02
CA ARG A 71 19.21 -5.56 11.76
C ARG A 71 20.52 -5.93 11.08
N ASP A 72 20.50 -6.09 9.75
CA ASP A 72 21.63 -6.54 8.94
C ASP A 72 21.45 -6.08 7.48
N MET A 73 22.21 -5.04 7.12
CA MET A 73 22.19 -4.48 5.77
C MET A 73 22.62 -5.48 4.70
N SER A 74 23.54 -6.41 5.01
CA SER A 74 24.02 -7.39 4.03
C SER A 74 22.90 -8.36 3.61
N ARG A 75 22.01 -8.70 4.55
CA ARG A 75 20.84 -9.55 4.29
C ARG A 75 19.77 -8.84 3.47
N PHE A 76 19.62 -7.54 3.68
CA PHE A 76 18.75 -6.75 2.82
C PHE A 76 19.30 -6.71 1.38
N ILE A 77 20.62 -6.51 1.21
CA ILE A 77 21.26 -6.55 -0.11
C ILE A 77 21.05 -7.92 -0.77
N GLU A 78 21.23 -9.03 -0.02
CA GLU A 78 20.98 -10.39 -0.51
C GLU A 78 19.52 -10.55 -1.01
N LEU A 79 18.54 -10.09 -0.22
CA LEU A 79 17.12 -10.11 -0.59
C LEU A 79 16.85 -9.34 -1.89
N MET A 80 17.44 -8.16 -2.04
CA MET A 80 17.25 -7.30 -3.23
C MET A 80 18.02 -7.79 -4.47
N SER A 81 19.02 -8.66 -4.28
CA SER A 81 19.89 -9.16 -5.35
C SER A 81 19.45 -10.52 -5.90
N ALA A 82 18.19 -10.94 -5.68
CA ALA A 82 17.67 -12.22 -6.15
C ALA A 82 18.15 -12.55 -7.58
N PRO A 83 18.63 -13.79 -7.82
CA PRO A 83 19.38 -14.10 -9.02
C PRO A 83 18.54 -13.75 -10.24
N SER A 84 19.06 -12.84 -11.07
CA SER A 84 18.53 -12.56 -12.39
C SER A 84 18.37 -13.89 -13.11
N GLY A 85 17.13 -14.38 -13.19
CA GLY A 85 16.80 -15.58 -13.94
C GLY A 85 17.26 -15.37 -15.38
N LYS A 86 18.13 -16.27 -15.84
CA LYS A 86 18.37 -16.46 -17.27
C LYS A 86 17.09 -16.95 -17.94
#